data_AF-A0A2E6LJF6-F1
#
_entry.id   AF-A0A2E6LJF6-F1
#
_cell.length_a   1.000
_cell.length_b   1.000
_cell.length_c   1.000
_cell.angle_alpha   90.00
_cell.angle_beta   90.00
_cell.angle_gamma   90.00
#
_symmetry.space_group_name_H-M   'P 1'
#
loop_
_entity.id
_entity.type
_entity.pdbx_description
1 polymer ?
#
loop_
_entity_poly.entity_id
_entity_poly.type
_entity_poly.pdbx_seq_one_letter_code
_entity_poly.pdbx_strand_id
1 'polypeptide(L)'
;MVLKKIIYYFAEKKLKSKRRLFLKNVCAPVLFSIMGIPLIEACSKSEDSSDNSLDFASPPSSSGPIEIDIGSSKFNAIRSIGGWMNYVEENLLLIRITENDFRAFDNACPHQGVRNKWSYEDNTFTCSQHGNSFSNECGGGLKCYETTFKDNILTVTR
;
A
#
# COMPACT_ATOMS: atom_id res chain seq x y z
N MET A 1 46.95 28.40 -11.00
CA MET A 1 46.17 28.06 -9.78
C MET A 1 44.69 27.87 -10.11
N VAL A 2 44.34 26.98 -11.05
CA VAL A 2 42.94 26.75 -11.47
C VAL A 2 42.62 25.24 -11.55
N LEU A 3 43.62 24.40 -11.82
CA LEU A 3 43.46 22.96 -11.97
C LEU A 3 43.12 22.20 -10.66
N LYS A 4 43.56 22.68 -9.49
CA LYS A 4 43.22 22.06 -8.20
C LYS A 4 41.75 22.24 -7.78
N LYS A 5 41.03 23.20 -8.37
CA LYS A 5 39.65 23.52 -8.00
C LYS A 5 38.62 22.63 -8.71
N ILE A 6 38.99 22.04 -9.86
CA ILE A 6 38.11 21.20 -10.67
C ILE A 6 38.03 19.77 -10.12
N ILE A 7 39.13 19.24 -9.56
CA ILE A 7 39.15 17.92 -8.90
C ILE A 7 38.20 17.91 -7.68
N TYR A 8 38.12 19.02 -6.95
CA TYR A 8 37.22 19.16 -5.80
C TYR A 8 35.74 19.15 -6.21
N TYR A 9 35.41 19.67 -7.39
CA TYR A 9 34.02 19.76 -7.86
C TYR A 9 33.44 18.40 -8.31
N PHE A 10 34.27 17.43 -8.69
CA PHE A 10 33.80 16.10 -9.11
C PHE A 10 33.62 15.10 -7.96
N ALA A 11 34.19 15.35 -6.77
CA ALA A 11 34.05 14.45 -5.62
C ALA A 11 32.69 14.58 -4.90
N GLU A 12 31.93 15.67 -5.12
CA GLU A 12 30.67 15.91 -4.39
C GLU A 12 29.41 15.28 -5.02
N LYS A 13 29.45 14.84 -6.28
CA LYS A 13 28.25 14.31 -6.97
C LYS A 13 28.06 12.80 -6.89
N LYS A 14 28.63 12.12 -5.89
CA LYS A 14 28.40 10.68 -5.69
C LYS A 14 27.95 10.27 -4.28
N LEU A 15 27.17 11.09 -3.58
CA LEU A 15 26.39 10.60 -2.44
C LEU A 15 24.89 10.91 -2.58
N LYS A 16 24.32 10.13 -3.48
CA LYS A 16 22.92 9.69 -3.54
C LYS A 16 22.34 9.52 -2.12
N SER A 17 21.33 10.34 -1.83
CA SER A 17 20.07 9.96 -1.17
C SER A 17 20.19 9.03 0.05
N LYS A 18 20.25 9.61 1.25
CA LYS A 18 19.68 8.99 2.47
C LYS A 18 19.01 10.06 3.34
N ARG A 19 17.79 10.44 2.96
CA ARG A 19 16.81 11.02 3.88
C ARG A 19 16.41 9.97 4.92
N ARG A 20 17.26 9.75 5.91
CA ARG A 20 16.91 9.15 7.21
C ARG A 20 17.58 9.97 8.30
N LEU A 21 16.98 11.14 8.47
CA LEU A 21 16.99 11.94 9.67
C LEU A 21 16.24 11.15 10.74
N PHE A 22 16.93 10.26 11.46
CA PHE A 22 16.47 9.81 12.77
C PHE A 22 17.25 10.63 13.79
N LEU A 23 16.72 11.81 14.08
CA LEU A 23 17.15 12.60 15.22
C LEU A 23 17.05 11.71 16.46
N LYS A 24 18.14 11.54 17.20
CA LYS A 24 18.21 12.01 18.58
C LYS A 24 19.59 11.72 19.20
N ASN A 25 20.21 12.83 19.62
CA ASN A 25 21.14 12.99 20.73
C ASN A 25 21.61 11.72 21.44
N VAL A 26 22.91 11.44 21.33
CA VAL A 26 23.68 10.91 22.47
C VAL A 26 25.09 11.53 22.40
N CYS A 27 25.39 12.40 23.37
CA CYS A 27 26.72 12.92 23.61
C CYS A 27 27.69 11.77 23.97
N ALA A 28 28.98 12.02 23.72
CA ALA A 28 30.11 11.12 23.84
C ALA A 28 30.06 10.13 25.03
N PRO A 29 30.53 8.87 24.84
CA PRO A 29 30.54 7.88 25.91
C PRO A 29 31.68 8.19 26.90
N VAL A 30 31.31 8.46 28.17
CA VAL A 30 32.23 8.37 29.31
C VAL A 30 32.27 6.91 29.76
N LEU A 31 33.44 6.31 29.75
CA LEU A 31 33.66 4.93 30.16
C LEU A 31 34.01 4.83 31.66
N PHE A 32 33.33 3.87 32.29
CA PHE A 32 33.66 3.07 33.50
C PHE A 32 33.83 3.77 34.85
N SER A 33 32.97 3.42 35.81
CA SER A 33 33.30 2.32 36.74
C SER A 33 32.14 1.90 37.66
N ILE A 34 32.21 0.63 38.08
CA ILE A 34 31.63 -0.05 39.25
C ILE A 34 30.12 -0.38 39.36
N MET A 35 29.88 -1.70 39.27
CA MET A 35 28.85 -2.54 39.92
C MET A 35 27.37 -2.43 39.49
N GLY A 36 26.83 -3.58 39.05
CA GLY A 36 25.40 -3.91 39.13
C GLY A 36 24.68 -4.00 37.78
N ILE A 37 24.31 -5.20 37.36
CA ILE A 37 23.42 -5.44 36.22
C ILE A 37 21.98 -5.14 36.64
N PRO A 38 21.22 -4.30 35.89
CA PRO A 38 19.79 -4.51 35.75
C PRO A 38 19.53 -5.19 34.41
N LEU A 39 18.98 -6.40 34.46
CA LEU A 39 18.33 -7.02 33.31
C LEU A 39 17.17 -6.09 32.92
N ILE A 40 17.23 -5.52 31.72
CA ILE A 40 16.13 -4.67 31.23
C ILE A 40 14.99 -5.61 30.84
N GLU A 41 14.10 -5.86 31.80
CA GLU A 41 12.79 -6.47 31.60
C GLU A 41 11.93 -5.47 30.80
N ALA A 42 11.87 -5.68 29.48
CA ALA A 42 10.95 -4.97 28.61
C ALA A 42 9.53 -5.51 28.83
N CYS A 43 8.88 -5.11 29.92
CA CYS A 43 7.45 -5.35 30.12
C CYS A 43 6.67 -4.18 29.50
N SER A 44 6.28 -4.32 28.23
CA SER A 44 5.25 -3.50 27.62
C SER A 44 3.90 -3.88 28.23
N LYS A 45 3.38 -3.06 29.15
CA LYS A 45 2.01 -3.19 29.67
C LYS A 45 1.02 -2.93 28.53
N SER A 46 0.27 -3.96 28.13
CA SER A 46 -0.81 -3.87 27.17
C SER A 46 -2.11 -4.29 27.85
N GLU A 47 -2.84 -3.30 28.36
CA GLU A 47 -4.21 -3.44 28.85
C GLU A 47 -4.91 -2.11 28.59
N ASP A 48 -5.59 -1.99 27.46
CA ASP A 48 -6.98 -1.51 27.45
C ASP A 48 -7.65 -1.89 26.14
N SER A 49 -8.80 -2.55 26.30
CA SER A 49 -9.59 -3.17 25.27
C SER A 49 -10.29 -2.12 24.42
N SER A 50 -10.05 -2.14 23.13
CA SER A 50 -10.98 -1.64 22.13
C SER A 50 -10.84 -2.56 20.93
N ASP A 51 -11.76 -3.51 20.86
CA ASP A 51 -11.94 -4.43 19.75
C ASP A 51 -12.26 -3.63 18.48
N ASN A 52 -11.21 -3.24 17.77
CA ASN A 52 -11.28 -2.94 16.35
C ASN A 52 -10.39 -3.97 15.69
N SER A 53 -10.96 -5.13 15.37
CA SER A 53 -10.31 -6.10 14.48
C SER A 53 -9.86 -5.38 13.20
N LEU A 54 -8.56 -5.08 13.13
CA LEU A 54 -7.92 -4.55 11.94
C LEU A 54 -7.70 -5.74 11.02
N ASP A 55 -8.54 -5.84 9.99
CA ASP A 55 -8.53 -6.93 9.02
C ASP A 55 -7.32 -6.78 8.07
N PHE A 56 -6.14 -7.06 8.62
CA PHE A 56 -4.85 -7.00 7.93
C PHE A 56 -4.57 -8.35 7.27
N ALA A 57 -5.44 -8.76 6.33
CA ALA A 57 -5.15 -9.93 5.52
C ALA A 57 -3.97 -9.61 4.57
N SER A 58 -2.95 -10.45 4.55
CA SER A 58 -1.91 -10.36 3.51
C SER A 58 -2.52 -10.70 2.14
N PRO A 59 -2.09 -10.04 1.04
CA PRO A 59 -2.55 -10.41 -0.30
C PRO A 59 -2.22 -11.89 -0.58
N PRO A 60 -3.14 -12.68 -1.19
CA PRO A 60 -2.82 -14.04 -1.60
C PRO A 60 -1.64 -13.97 -2.57
N SER A 61 -0.59 -14.72 -2.25
CA SER A 61 0.58 -14.88 -3.12
C SER A 61 0.25 -15.91 -4.20
N SER A 62 -0.60 -15.54 -5.16
CA SER A 62 -0.74 -16.29 -6.41
C SER A 62 0.36 -15.82 -7.37
N SER A 63 1.18 -16.75 -7.85
CA SER A 63 2.35 -16.48 -8.71
C SER A 63 1.97 -16.33 -10.20
N GLY A 64 0.75 -15.89 -10.50
CA GLY A 64 0.23 -15.84 -11.86
C GLY A 64 -0.91 -14.83 -12.01
N PRO A 65 -1.30 -14.52 -13.25
CA PRO A 65 -2.43 -13.63 -13.52
C PRO A 65 -3.72 -14.24 -12.99
N ILE A 66 -4.64 -13.37 -12.59
CA ILE A 66 -5.96 -13.77 -12.10
C ILE A 66 -6.94 -13.62 -13.24
N GLU A 67 -7.68 -14.68 -13.53
CA GLU A 67 -8.70 -14.69 -14.57
C GLU A 67 -10.09 -14.65 -13.92
N ILE A 68 -10.88 -13.67 -14.33
CA ILE A 68 -12.20 -13.38 -13.78
C ILE A 68 -13.22 -13.46 -14.91
N ASP A 69 -14.10 -14.45 -14.86
CA ASP A 69 -15.26 -14.53 -15.77
C ASP A 69 -16.36 -13.56 -15.33
N ILE A 70 -16.51 -12.44 -16.04
CA ILE A 70 -17.51 -11.39 -15.76
C ILE A 70 -18.96 -11.90 -15.95
N GLY A 71 -19.13 -13.01 -16.66
CA GLY A 71 -20.40 -13.69 -16.92
C GLY A 71 -20.86 -14.60 -15.79
N SER A 72 -20.00 -14.83 -14.79
CA SER A 72 -20.40 -15.46 -13.54
C SER A 72 -21.32 -14.54 -12.74
N SER A 73 -22.28 -15.12 -12.02
CA SER A 73 -23.20 -14.37 -11.15
C SER A 73 -22.49 -13.64 -10.01
N LYS A 74 -21.30 -14.12 -9.62
CA LYS A 74 -20.44 -13.50 -8.60
C LYS A 74 -20.04 -12.06 -8.94
N PHE A 75 -19.88 -11.77 -10.23
CA PHE A 75 -19.40 -10.47 -10.73
C PHE A 75 -20.52 -9.58 -11.30
N ASN A 76 -21.79 -9.86 -10.93
CA ASN A 76 -22.94 -9.05 -11.35
C ASN A 76 -22.75 -7.55 -11.03
N ALA A 77 -22.10 -7.23 -9.91
CA ALA A 77 -21.87 -5.85 -9.47
C ALA A 77 -21.00 -5.02 -10.44
N ILE A 78 -20.18 -5.67 -11.26
CA ILE A 78 -19.30 -5.01 -12.26
C ILE A 78 -19.74 -5.26 -13.70
N ARG A 79 -20.98 -5.74 -13.91
CA ARG A 79 -21.54 -5.89 -15.27
C ARG A 79 -22.05 -4.59 -15.86
N SER A 80 -22.33 -3.58 -15.07
CA SER A 80 -22.75 -2.28 -15.58
C SER A 80 -21.57 -1.31 -15.54
N ILE A 81 -21.52 -0.39 -16.50
CA ILE A 81 -20.55 0.72 -16.45
C ILE A 81 -20.78 1.51 -15.15
N GLY A 82 -19.70 1.82 -14.44
CA GLY A 82 -19.72 2.41 -13.09
C GLY A 82 -19.93 1.40 -11.96
N GLY A 83 -20.26 0.14 -12.28
CA GLY A 83 -20.35 -0.95 -11.32
C GLY A 83 -18.98 -1.28 -10.73
N TRP A 84 -18.94 -1.51 -9.42
CA TRP A 84 -17.71 -1.82 -8.68
C TRP A 84 -17.92 -3.01 -7.74
N MET A 85 -16.82 -3.66 -7.35
CA MET A 85 -16.83 -4.78 -6.42
C MET A 85 -15.57 -4.78 -5.57
N ASN A 86 -15.76 -5.00 -4.27
CA ASN A 86 -14.69 -5.36 -3.36
C ASN A 86 -14.47 -6.88 -3.39
N TYR A 87 -13.50 -7.34 -4.18
CA TYR A 87 -13.19 -8.75 -4.36
C TYR A 87 -12.18 -9.22 -3.31
N VAL A 88 -12.69 -9.57 -2.13
CA VAL A 88 -11.90 -9.89 -0.93
C VAL A 88 -11.00 -11.11 -1.10
N GLU A 89 -11.49 -12.17 -1.74
CA GLU A 89 -10.74 -13.43 -1.91
C GLU A 89 -9.41 -13.21 -2.63
N GLU A 90 -9.39 -12.26 -3.56
CA GLU A 90 -8.19 -11.86 -4.27
C GLU A 90 -7.61 -10.55 -3.77
N ASN A 91 -8.16 -9.89 -2.75
CA ASN A 91 -7.68 -8.59 -2.30
C ASN A 91 -7.66 -7.51 -3.40
N LEU A 92 -8.69 -7.50 -4.26
CA LEU A 92 -8.85 -6.52 -5.34
C LEU A 92 -10.07 -5.60 -5.11
N LEU A 93 -9.94 -4.35 -5.53
CA LEU A 93 -11.08 -3.50 -5.89
C LEU A 93 -11.22 -3.52 -7.41
N LEU A 94 -12.41 -3.87 -7.90
CA LEU A 94 -12.71 -3.95 -9.32
C LEU A 94 -13.72 -2.87 -9.68
N ILE A 95 -13.57 -2.25 -10.85
CA ILE A 95 -14.54 -1.32 -11.39
C ILE A 95 -14.59 -1.38 -12.92
N ARG A 96 -15.81 -1.31 -13.48
CA ARG A 96 -16.04 -1.20 -14.93
C ARG A 96 -16.12 0.27 -15.33
N ILE A 97 -15.15 0.74 -16.10
CA ILE A 97 -15.04 2.15 -16.51
C ILE A 97 -15.80 2.41 -17.81
N THR A 98 -15.69 1.49 -18.77
CA THR A 98 -16.44 1.54 -20.04
C THR A 98 -16.94 0.15 -20.41
N GLU A 99 -17.46 -0.02 -21.64
CA GLU A 99 -17.86 -1.32 -22.14
C GLU A 99 -16.70 -2.33 -22.12
N ASN A 100 -15.48 -1.94 -22.46
CA ASN A 100 -14.34 -2.85 -22.57
C ASN A 100 -13.17 -2.49 -21.66
N ASP A 101 -13.36 -1.53 -20.75
CA ASP A 101 -12.33 -1.08 -19.82
C ASP A 101 -12.74 -1.38 -18.38
N PHE A 102 -11.87 -2.11 -17.70
CA PHE A 102 -11.99 -2.49 -16.30
C PHE A 102 -10.70 -2.13 -15.60
N ARG A 103 -10.79 -1.60 -14.39
CA ARG A 103 -9.63 -1.31 -13.55
C ARG A 103 -9.65 -2.21 -12.33
N ALA A 104 -8.46 -2.64 -11.94
CA ALA A 104 -8.24 -3.42 -10.74
C ALA A 104 -7.22 -2.71 -9.86
N PHE A 105 -7.52 -2.61 -8.56
CA PHE A 105 -6.65 -2.00 -7.57
C PHE A 105 -6.41 -2.95 -6.41
N ASP A 106 -5.32 -2.75 -5.66
CA ASP A 106 -5.16 -3.38 -4.35
C ASP A 106 -6.23 -2.85 -3.39
N ASN A 107 -6.90 -3.76 -2.69
CA ASN A 107 -7.88 -3.45 -1.65
C ASN A 107 -7.21 -2.94 -0.35
N ALA A 108 -5.88 -2.99 -0.21
CA ALA A 108 -5.21 -2.34 0.90
C ALA A 108 -5.31 -0.81 0.80
N CYS A 109 -5.88 -0.18 1.82
CA CYS A 109 -5.86 1.26 1.96
C CYS A 109 -4.41 1.75 2.11
N PRO A 110 -3.89 2.63 1.22
CA PRO A 110 -2.51 3.09 1.26
C PRO A 110 -2.07 3.77 2.57
N HIS A 111 -3.02 4.21 3.40
CA HIS A 111 -2.75 4.83 4.69
C HIS A 111 -2.17 3.85 5.72
N GLN A 112 -2.87 2.73 5.97
CA GLN A 112 -2.55 1.78 7.06
C GLN A 112 -2.76 0.32 6.67
N GLY A 113 -2.93 0.02 5.37
CA GLY A 113 -3.11 -1.34 4.86
C GLY A 113 -4.47 -1.95 5.19
N VAL A 114 -5.40 -1.20 5.77
CA VAL A 114 -6.73 -1.73 6.09
C VAL A 114 -7.44 -2.15 4.82
N ARG A 115 -8.01 -3.36 4.84
CA ARG A 115 -8.76 -3.95 3.74
C ARG A 115 -10.25 -3.98 4.04
N ASN A 116 -11.02 -4.29 3.01
CA ASN A 116 -12.41 -4.69 3.07
C ASN A 116 -13.42 -3.64 3.58
N LYS A 117 -12.97 -2.39 3.77
CA LYS A 117 -13.80 -1.28 4.26
C LYS A 117 -13.86 -0.18 3.22
N TRP A 118 -14.53 -0.46 2.10
CA TRP A 118 -14.60 0.45 0.96
C TRP A 118 -16.04 0.80 0.60
N SER A 119 -16.23 2.05 0.19
CA SER A 119 -17.37 2.52 -0.57
C SER A 119 -16.88 3.17 -1.87
N TYR A 120 -17.78 3.36 -2.84
CA TYR A 120 -17.46 4.01 -4.10
C TYR A 120 -18.61 4.90 -4.56
N GLU A 121 -18.27 6.16 -4.86
CA GLU A 121 -19.17 7.20 -5.36
C GLU A 121 -18.34 8.22 -6.13
N ASP A 122 -18.92 8.88 -7.13
CA ASP A 122 -18.27 9.98 -7.88
C ASP A 122 -16.81 9.71 -8.28
N ASN A 123 -16.56 8.57 -8.93
CA ASN A 123 -15.22 8.17 -9.37
C ASN A 123 -14.18 8.00 -8.26
N THR A 124 -14.62 7.84 -7.01
CA THR A 124 -13.78 7.86 -5.83
C THR A 124 -14.05 6.66 -4.94
N PHE A 125 -12.99 5.92 -4.61
CA PHE A 125 -13.03 4.90 -3.55
C PHE A 125 -12.72 5.54 -2.21
N THR A 126 -13.59 5.31 -1.21
CA THR A 126 -13.41 5.84 0.14
C THR A 126 -13.24 4.70 1.14
N CYS A 127 -12.15 4.74 1.91
CA CYS A 127 -11.89 3.81 2.99
C CYS A 127 -12.69 4.23 4.24
N SER A 128 -13.66 3.42 4.65
CA SER A 128 -14.58 3.74 5.74
C SER A 128 -13.95 3.75 7.14
N GLN A 129 -12.69 3.35 7.29
CA GLN A 129 -11.98 3.42 8.57
C GLN A 129 -11.71 4.87 9.01
N HIS A 130 -11.22 5.70 8.08
CA HIS A 130 -10.79 7.07 8.38
C HIS A 130 -11.23 8.09 7.31
N GLY A 131 -12.02 7.66 6.30
CA GLY A 131 -12.54 8.53 5.24
C GLY A 131 -11.54 8.87 4.12
N ASN A 132 -10.34 8.26 4.12
CA ASN A 132 -9.37 8.48 3.05
C ASN A 132 -9.97 8.09 1.69
N SER A 133 -9.84 8.99 0.73
CA SER A 133 -10.49 8.88 -0.57
C SER A 133 -9.47 8.92 -1.69
N PHE A 134 -9.66 8.08 -2.70
CA PHE A 134 -8.73 7.88 -3.80
C PHE A 134 -9.51 7.81 -5.11
N SER A 135 -9.02 8.47 -6.16
CA SER A 135 -9.70 8.35 -7.45
C SER A 135 -9.57 6.93 -8.02
N ASN A 136 -10.49 6.56 -8.89
CA ASN A 136 -10.44 5.31 -9.64
C ASN A 136 -9.49 5.37 -10.86
N GLU A 137 -8.59 6.34 -10.94
CA GLU A 137 -7.57 6.44 -11.99
C GLU A 137 -6.29 5.71 -11.58
N CYS A 138 -5.61 5.07 -12.52
CA CYS A 138 -4.26 4.57 -12.23
C CYS A 138 -3.33 5.77 -11.97
N GLY A 139 -2.69 5.81 -10.80
CA GLY A 139 -1.97 6.99 -10.30
C GLY A 139 -2.78 7.85 -9.33
N GLY A 140 -4.05 7.51 -9.09
CA GLY A 140 -4.96 8.14 -8.12
C GLY A 140 -4.68 7.83 -6.63
N GLY A 141 -3.53 7.25 -6.32
CA GLY A 141 -3.09 6.90 -4.97
C GLY A 141 -3.31 5.44 -4.59
N LEU A 142 -4.28 4.74 -5.18
CA LEU A 142 -4.39 3.28 -5.06
C LEU A 142 -3.36 2.59 -5.96
N LYS A 143 -2.85 1.44 -5.50
CA LYS A 143 -1.99 0.58 -6.32
C LYS A 143 -2.85 -0.02 -7.45
N CYS A 144 -2.61 0.44 -8.68
CA CYS A 144 -3.26 -0.07 -9.88
C CYS A 144 -2.58 -1.34 -10.37
N TYR A 145 -3.35 -2.27 -10.91
CA TYR A 145 -2.87 -3.46 -11.60
C TYR A 145 -3.21 -3.37 -13.09
N GLU A 146 -2.36 -3.98 -13.92
CA GLU A 146 -2.62 -4.08 -15.35
C GLU A 146 -3.78 -5.06 -15.59
N THR A 147 -4.68 -4.68 -16.49
CA THR A 147 -5.87 -5.46 -16.84
C THR A 147 -5.99 -5.65 -18.34
N THR A 148 -6.52 -6.80 -18.75
CA THR A 148 -6.99 -7.03 -20.12
C THR A 148 -8.37 -7.67 -20.07
N PHE A 149 -9.27 -7.25 -20.96
CA PHE A 149 -10.61 -7.81 -21.04
C PHE A 149 -10.87 -8.35 -22.45
N LYS A 150 -11.13 -9.65 -22.54
CA LYS A 150 -11.41 -10.33 -23.81
C LYS A 150 -12.28 -11.55 -23.58
N ASP A 151 -13.24 -11.79 -24.47
CA ASP A 151 -14.10 -12.98 -24.44
C ASP A 151 -14.73 -13.21 -23.07
N ASN A 152 -15.17 -12.12 -22.43
CA ASN A 152 -15.79 -12.08 -21.10
C ASN A 152 -14.87 -12.41 -19.91
N ILE A 153 -13.57 -12.63 -20.17
CA ILE A 153 -12.54 -12.84 -19.15
C ILE A 153 -11.78 -11.53 -18.91
N LEU A 154 -11.79 -11.08 -17.67
CA LEU A 154 -10.92 -10.03 -17.16
C LEU A 154 -9.67 -10.68 -16.56
N THR A 155 -8.51 -10.43 -17.15
CA THR A 155 -7.21 -10.87 -16.64
C THR A 155 -6.55 -9.73 -15.87
N VAL A 156 -6.09 -10.00 -14.65
CA VAL A 156 -5.39 -9.03 -13.77
C VAL A 156 -3.97 -9.51 -13.51
N THR A 157 -2.97 -8.65 -13.75
CA THR A 157 -1.53 -8.95 -13.54
C THR A 157 -0.97 -8.14 -12.37
N ARG A 158 -0.28 -8.81 -11.43
CA ARG A 158 0.15 -8.24 -10.12
C ARG A 158 1.63 -7.92 -9.99
#